data_AF-A0A0D6AS92-F1
#
_entry.id   AF-A0A0D6AS92-F1
#
_cell.length_a   1.000
_cell.length_b   1.000
_cell.length_c   1.000
_cell.angle_alpha   90.00
_cell.angle_beta   90.00
_cell.angle_gamma   90.00
#
_symmetry.space_group_name_H-M   'P 1'
#
loop_
_entity.id
_entity.type
_entity.pdbx_description
1 polymer ?
#
loop_
_entity_poly.entity_id
_entity_poly.type
_entity_poly.pdbx_seq_one_letter_code
_entity_poly.pdbx_strand_id
1 'polypeptide(L)'
;MCLKYCHGSARKAERIWGWGRDNVQLGLEEERTGIICLGTQSMSSGRKKWEQKYPEVANVLKEIAEAHCQQEPSFKTSIAYTRLTASSAMAELKKRGFTQEEILPGSTMAIILNRMGYRLTVLRQNNNNN
;
A
#
# COMPACT_ATOMS: atom_id res chain seq x y z
N MET A 1 17.71 11.50 -24.50
CA MET A 1 17.66 10.83 -25.82
C MET A 1 17.24 11.80 -26.93
N CYS A 2 16.07 12.44 -26.84
CA CYS A 2 15.61 13.47 -27.80
C CYS A 2 16.57 14.64 -27.97
N LEU A 3 17.17 15.16 -26.88
CA LEU A 3 18.14 16.25 -26.97
C LEU A 3 19.37 15.87 -27.79
N LYS A 4 19.88 14.64 -27.60
CA LYS A 4 21.10 14.14 -28.26
C LYS A 4 20.89 13.78 -29.74
N TYR A 5 19.79 13.11 -30.09
CA TYR A 5 19.59 12.55 -31.44
C TYR A 5 18.51 13.26 -32.26
N CYS A 6 17.57 13.96 -31.60
CA CYS A 6 16.49 14.68 -32.26
C CYS A 6 16.62 16.21 -32.11
N HIS A 7 17.73 16.70 -31.53
CA HIS A 7 17.98 18.11 -31.24
C HIS A 7 16.83 18.80 -30.48
N GLY A 8 16.17 18.06 -29.56
CA GLY A 8 15.02 18.57 -28.82
C GLY A 8 13.75 18.75 -29.65
N SER A 9 13.66 18.16 -30.85
CA SER A 9 12.46 18.24 -31.69
C SER A 9 11.52 17.05 -31.46
N ALA A 10 10.33 17.31 -30.90
CA ALA A 10 9.29 16.30 -30.73
C ALA A 10 8.82 15.68 -32.07
N ARG A 11 8.77 16.46 -33.16
CA ARG A 11 8.44 15.95 -34.50
C ARG A 11 9.46 14.96 -35.05
N LYS A 12 10.75 15.14 -34.73
CA LYS A 12 11.79 14.19 -35.13
C LYS A 12 11.69 12.90 -34.33
N ALA A 13 11.43 13.00 -33.03
CA ALA A 13 11.23 11.84 -32.15
C ALA A 13 10.03 10.98 -32.58
N GLU A 14 8.91 11.62 -32.94
CA GLU A 14 7.74 10.94 -33.49
C GLU A 14 8.07 10.20 -34.80
N ARG A 15 8.79 10.84 -35.72
CA ARG A 15 9.10 10.26 -37.03
C ARG A 15 10.12 9.11 -36.96
N ILE A 16 11.12 9.23 -36.08
CA ILE A 16 12.24 8.28 -35.99
C ILE A 16 11.89 7.13 -35.05
N TRP A 17 11.19 7.41 -33.94
CA TRP A 17 10.93 6.44 -32.88
C TRP A 17 9.45 6.11 -32.69
N GLY A 18 8.53 6.78 -33.39
CA GLY A 18 7.09 6.58 -33.20
C GLY A 18 6.57 7.12 -31.87
N TRP A 19 7.32 8.00 -31.19
CA TRP A 19 6.93 8.53 -29.89
C TRP A 19 5.82 9.57 -30.02
N GLY A 20 4.84 9.53 -29.10
CA GLY A 20 3.77 10.51 -29.03
C GLY A 20 4.34 11.92 -28.84
N ARG A 21 4.02 12.82 -29.78
CA ARG A 21 4.59 14.17 -29.84
C ARG A 21 4.38 14.96 -28.55
N ASP A 22 3.17 14.91 -28.00
CA ASP A 22 2.79 15.68 -26.81
C ASP A 22 3.55 15.23 -25.56
N ASN A 23 3.75 13.91 -25.41
CA ASN A 23 4.54 13.35 -24.30
C ASN A 23 6.01 13.76 -24.37
N VAL A 24 6.58 13.78 -25.58
CA VAL A 24 7.97 14.21 -25.79
C VAL A 24 8.13 15.70 -25.53
N GLN A 25 7.16 16.51 -25.98
CA GLN A 25 7.17 17.94 -25.74
C GLN A 25 7.04 18.25 -24.24
N LEU A 26 6.14 17.57 -23.53
CA LEU A 26 6.01 17.70 -22.09
C LEU A 26 7.34 17.37 -21.39
N GLY A 27 7.94 16.22 -21.68
CA GLY A 27 9.21 15.82 -21.06
C GLY A 27 10.37 16.79 -21.35
N LEU A 28 10.40 17.41 -22.53
CA LEU A 28 11.40 18.44 -22.87
C LEU A 28 11.19 19.74 -22.07
N GLU A 29 9.93 20.15 -21.85
CA GLU A 29 9.62 21.32 -21.03
C GLU A 29 9.86 21.06 -19.53
N GLU A 30 9.57 19.86 -19.04
CA GLU A 30 9.91 19.42 -17.68
C GLU A 30 11.43 19.46 -17.46
N GLU A 31 12.21 18.95 -18.43
CA GLU A 31 13.68 18.99 -18.40
C GLU A 31 14.22 20.44 -18.45
N ARG A 32 13.59 21.32 -19.24
CA ARG A 32 13.99 22.75 -19.35
C ARG A 32 13.68 23.54 -18.08
N THR A 33 12.55 23.27 -17.44
CA THR A 33 12.06 24.05 -16.29
C THR A 33 12.46 23.44 -14.95
N GLY A 34 12.85 22.16 -14.92
CA GLY A 34 13.08 21.40 -13.69
C GLY A 34 11.80 21.06 -12.93
N ILE A 35 10.62 21.36 -13.50
CA ILE A 35 9.32 21.11 -12.88
C ILE A 35 8.75 19.82 -13.46
N ILE A 36 8.37 18.88 -12.58
CA ILE A 36 7.73 17.63 -12.99
C ILE A 36 6.22 17.86 -13.09
N CYS A 37 5.65 17.66 -14.27
CA CYS A 37 4.22 17.75 -14.54
C CYS A 37 3.56 16.43 -14.15
N LEU A 38 3.11 16.34 -12.90
CA LEU A 38 2.36 15.19 -12.43
C LEU A 38 0.96 15.18 -13.07
N GLY A 39 0.66 14.14 -13.84
CA GLY A 39 -0.68 13.95 -14.39
C GLY A 39 -1.72 13.74 -13.29
N THR A 40 -2.95 14.20 -13.52
CA THR A 40 -4.08 14.07 -12.57
C THR A 40 -4.31 12.63 -12.12
N GLN A 41 -4.04 11.65 -12.98
CA GLN A 41 -4.11 10.23 -12.64
C GLN A 41 -3.18 9.88 -11.46
N SER A 42 -1.98 10.44 -11.39
CA SER A 42 -1.06 10.21 -10.27
C SER A 42 -1.58 10.72 -8.93
N MET A 43 -2.47 11.72 -8.93
CA MET A 43 -2.97 12.35 -7.71
C MET A 43 -4.36 11.85 -7.31
N SER A 44 -5.23 11.56 -8.29
CA SER A 44 -6.65 11.32 -8.04
C SER A 44 -7.19 10.03 -8.68
N SER A 45 -6.34 9.22 -9.31
CA SER A 45 -6.74 7.89 -9.78
C SER A 45 -6.27 6.79 -8.83
N GLY A 46 -7.08 5.73 -8.73
CA GLY A 46 -6.83 4.59 -7.86
C GLY A 46 -8.02 4.28 -6.95
N ARG A 47 -8.20 2.99 -6.64
CA ARG A 47 -9.21 2.56 -5.67
C ARG A 47 -8.74 2.96 -4.26
N LYS A 48 -9.59 3.67 -3.51
CA LYS A 48 -9.30 4.02 -2.10
C LYS A 48 -8.93 2.75 -1.33
N LYS A 49 -7.94 2.85 -0.44
CA LYS A 49 -7.59 1.75 0.46
C LYS A 49 -8.81 1.39 1.30
N TRP A 50 -8.96 0.11 1.65
CA TRP A 50 -10.08 -0.33 2.48
C TRP A 50 -10.13 0.43 3.81
N GLU A 51 -8.96 0.67 4.42
CA GLU A 51 -8.80 1.46 5.65
C GLU A 51 -9.41 2.87 5.55
N GLN A 52 -9.35 3.47 4.35
CA GLN A 52 -9.93 4.80 4.10
C GLN A 52 -11.42 4.74 3.77
N LYS A 53 -11.92 3.58 3.31
CA LYS A 53 -13.32 3.37 2.99
C LYS A 53 -14.14 3.02 4.24
N TYR A 54 -13.54 2.31 5.19
CA TYR A 54 -14.17 1.84 6.42
C TYR A 54 -13.30 2.18 7.65
N PRO A 55 -13.22 3.47 8.03
CA PRO A 55 -12.35 3.92 9.13
C PRO A 55 -12.72 3.28 10.47
N GLU A 56 -14.02 3.09 10.75
CA GLU A 56 -14.50 2.46 11.99
C GLU A 56 -13.98 1.02 12.15
N VAL A 57 -14.11 0.21 11.09
CA VAL A 57 -13.66 -1.19 11.10
C VAL A 57 -12.13 -1.27 11.19
N ALA A 58 -11.43 -0.32 10.55
CA ALA A 58 -9.97 -0.24 10.63
C ALA A 58 -9.47 0.12 12.04
N ASN A 59 -10.15 1.02 12.75
CA ASN A 59 -9.82 1.36 14.13
C ASN A 59 -10.03 0.16 15.05
N VAL A 60 -11.16 -0.54 14.91
CA VAL A 60 -11.42 -1.74 15.70
C VAL A 60 -10.40 -2.84 15.41
N LEU A 61 -10.01 -3.03 14.15
CA LEU A 61 -8.95 -3.96 13.78
C LEU A 61 -7.61 -3.57 14.44
N LYS A 62 -7.32 -2.27 14.54
CA LYS A 62 -6.13 -1.75 15.21
C LYS A 62 -6.14 -2.07 16.71
N GLU A 63 -7.26 -1.84 17.40
CA GLU A 63 -7.40 -2.19 18.83
C GLU A 63 -7.17 -3.68 19.08
N ILE A 64 -7.76 -4.53 18.23
CA ILE A 64 -7.57 -5.98 18.28
C ILE A 64 -6.09 -6.32 18.07
N ALA A 65 -5.47 -5.74 17.05
CA ALA A 65 -4.06 -5.98 16.77
C ALA A 65 -3.15 -5.54 17.92
N GLU A 66 -3.41 -4.38 18.54
CA GLU A 66 -2.68 -3.85 19.70
C GLU A 66 -2.81 -4.75 20.92
N ALA A 67 -4.01 -5.25 21.23
CA ALA A 67 -4.24 -6.17 22.34
C ALA A 67 -3.46 -7.50 22.21
N HIS A 68 -3.24 -7.95 20.97
CA HIS A 68 -2.48 -9.17 20.64
C HIS A 68 -1.02 -8.89 20.25
N CYS A 69 -0.57 -7.63 20.35
CA CYS A 69 0.78 -7.22 20.00
C CYS A 69 1.69 -7.30 21.22
N GLN A 70 2.89 -7.84 21.01
CA GLN A 70 3.99 -7.66 21.95
C GLN A 70 5.02 -6.77 21.27
N GLN A 71 5.48 -5.73 21.98
CA GLN A 71 6.54 -4.87 21.48
C GLN A 71 7.81 -5.70 21.26
N GLU A 72 8.54 -5.43 20.18
CA GLU A 72 9.79 -6.14 19.89
C GLU A 72 10.72 -6.05 21.10
N PRO A 73 11.13 -7.18 21.72
CA PRO A 73 11.96 -7.17 22.92
C PRO A 73 13.30 -6.46 22.72
N SER A 74 13.79 -6.42 21.48
CA SER A 74 15.07 -5.79 21.13
C SER A 74 14.96 -4.29 20.83
N PHE A 75 13.77 -3.70 20.76
CA PHE A 75 13.52 -2.28 20.43
C PHE A 75 14.33 -1.74 19.23
N LYS A 76 14.75 -2.61 18.29
CA LYS A 76 15.57 -2.21 17.14
C LYS A 76 14.72 -1.62 16.03
N THR A 77 13.43 -1.93 16.01
CA THR A 77 12.48 -1.46 15.01
C THR A 77 11.17 -1.00 15.63
N SER A 78 10.48 -0.07 14.97
CA SER A 78 9.09 0.30 15.28
C SER A 78 8.06 -0.74 14.80
N ILE A 79 8.49 -1.97 14.49
CA ILE A 79 7.62 -3.03 14.01
C ILE A 79 6.98 -3.70 15.21
N ALA A 80 5.64 -3.76 15.19
CA ALA A 80 4.85 -4.39 16.22
C ALA A 80 4.58 -5.84 15.78
N TYR A 81 5.08 -6.82 16.53
CA TYR A 81 4.88 -8.22 16.19
C TYR A 81 3.61 -8.74 16.87
N THR A 82 2.67 -9.18 16.05
CA THR A 82 1.38 -9.69 16.52
C THR A 82 1.36 -11.21 16.44
N ARG A 83 0.76 -11.82 17.47
CA ARG A 83 0.39 -13.25 17.45
C ARG A 83 -0.94 -13.49 16.73
N LEU A 84 -1.58 -12.40 16.29
CA LEU A 84 -2.89 -12.40 15.67
C LEU A 84 -2.80 -12.89 14.23
N THR A 85 -3.38 -14.06 13.98
CA THR A 85 -3.60 -14.55 12.62
C THR A 85 -4.75 -13.81 11.95
N ALA A 86 -4.71 -13.68 10.63
CA ALA A 86 -5.79 -13.05 9.86
C ALA A 86 -7.15 -13.73 10.08
N SER A 87 -7.18 -15.05 10.32
CA SER A 87 -8.41 -15.79 10.65
C SER A 87 -8.97 -15.42 12.03
N SER A 88 -8.12 -15.26 13.04
CA SER A 88 -8.54 -14.80 14.37
C SER A 88 -9.07 -13.37 14.33
N ALA A 89 -8.40 -12.48 13.59
CA ALA A 89 -8.87 -11.11 13.38
C ALA A 89 -10.27 -11.07 12.75
N MET A 90 -10.52 -11.89 11.72
CA MET A 90 -11.84 -12.01 11.09
C MET A 90 -12.90 -12.53 12.07
N ALA A 91 -12.56 -13.53 12.90
CA ALA A 91 -13.49 -14.08 13.88
C ALA A 91 -13.88 -13.05 14.95
N GLU A 92 -12.92 -12.25 15.42
CA GLU A 92 -13.19 -11.16 16.38
C GLU A 92 -14.02 -10.03 15.76
N LEU A 93 -13.76 -9.65 14.51
CA LEU A 93 -14.60 -8.68 13.80
C LEU A 93 -16.04 -9.18 13.63
N LYS A 94 -16.25 -10.47 13.34
CA LYS A 94 -17.59 -11.08 13.31
C LYS A 94 -18.28 -11.00 14.67
N LYS A 95 -17.56 -11.28 15.77
CA LYS A 95 -18.10 -11.18 17.13
C LYS A 95 -18.53 -9.76 17.50
N ARG A 96 -17.84 -8.74 16.98
CA ARG A 96 -18.20 -7.32 17.16
C ARG A 96 -19.35 -6.86 16.25
N GLY A 97 -19.92 -7.74 15.42
CA GLY A 97 -21.14 -7.48 14.66
C GLY A 97 -20.95 -6.88 13.26
N PHE A 98 -19.72 -6.84 12.74
CA PHE A 98 -19.47 -6.34 11.39
C PHE A 98 -20.01 -7.28 10.30
N THR A 99 -20.52 -6.70 9.23
CA THR A 99 -21.16 -7.46 8.14
C THR A 99 -20.13 -8.14 7.24
N GLN A 100 -20.53 -9.21 6.52
CA GLN A 100 -19.65 -9.91 5.58
C GLN A 100 -19.14 -9.03 4.43
N GLU A 101 -19.83 -7.93 4.13
CA GLU A 101 -19.43 -6.97 3.10
C GLU A 101 -18.30 -6.04 3.56
N GLU A 102 -18.21 -5.81 4.87
CA GLU A 102 -17.16 -5.02 5.52
C GLU A 102 -15.95 -5.88 5.88
N ILE A 103 -16.17 -7.17 6.14
CA ILE A 103 -15.12 -8.14 6.49
C ILE A 103 -14.43 -8.62 5.23
N LEU A 104 -13.13 -8.34 5.16
CA LEU A 104 -12.30 -8.76 4.04
C LEU A 104 -11.88 -10.23 4.11
N PRO A 105 -11.58 -10.85 2.95
CA PRO A 105 -10.96 -12.16 2.91
C PRO A 105 -9.62 -12.19 3.67
N GLY A 106 -9.27 -13.34 4.26
CA GLY A 106 -8.09 -13.48 5.12
C GLY A 106 -6.77 -13.05 4.46
N SER A 107 -6.60 -13.24 3.15
CA SER A 107 -5.42 -12.77 2.41
C SER A 107 -5.33 -11.25 2.36
N THR A 108 -6.46 -10.55 2.18
CA THR A 108 -6.51 -9.09 2.16
C THR A 108 -6.34 -8.52 3.57
N MET A 109 -6.91 -9.19 4.57
CA MET A 109 -6.73 -8.86 5.98
C MET A 109 -5.24 -8.90 6.39
N ALA A 110 -4.51 -9.94 5.98
CA ALA A 110 -3.07 -10.04 6.23
C ALA A 110 -2.28 -8.88 5.58
N ILE A 111 -2.63 -8.49 4.34
CA ILE A 111 -2.00 -7.36 3.65
C ILE A 111 -2.25 -6.05 4.41
N ILE A 112 -3.47 -5.84 4.92
CA ILE A 112 -3.83 -4.63 5.67
C ILE A 112 -3.11 -4.58 7.01
N LEU A 113 -3.08 -5.69 7.76
CA LEU A 113 -2.31 -5.77 9.00
C LEU A 113 -0.82 -5.44 8.77
N ASN A 114 -0.23 -5.99 7.70
CA ASN A 114 1.14 -5.68 7.33
C ASN A 114 1.34 -4.19 6.98
N ARG A 115 0.38 -3.55 6.30
CA ARG A 115 0.41 -2.11 5.99
C ARG A 115 0.27 -1.24 7.23
N MET A 116 -0.52 -1.68 8.21
CA MET A 116 -0.66 -1.03 9.52
C MET A 116 0.57 -1.24 10.43
N GLY A 117 1.57 -2.01 9.99
CA GLY A 117 2.81 -2.26 10.75
C GLY A 117 2.77 -3.49 11.64
N TYR A 118 1.68 -4.28 11.59
CA TYR A 118 1.54 -5.54 12.33
C TYR A 118 2.03 -6.71 11.50
N ARG A 119 3.21 -7.22 11.83
CA ARG A 119 3.76 -8.40 11.15
C ARG A 119 3.49 -9.65 11.97
N LEU A 120 2.98 -10.68 11.31
CA LEU A 120 2.82 -12.00 11.90
C LEU A 120 4.21 -12.61 12.15
N THR A 121 4.53 -12.89 13.40
CA THR A 121 5.69 -13.72 13.72
C THR A 121 5.25 -15.17 13.80
N VAL A 122 5.98 -16.04 13.11
CA VAL A 122 5.86 -17.48 13.33
C VAL A 122 6.47 -17.77 14.70
N LEU A 123 5.61 -17.91 15.71
CA LEU A 123 6.03 -18.53 16.96
C LEU A 123 6.18 -20.03 16.71
N ARG A 124 7.35 -20.56 17.04
CA ARG A 124 7.56 -22.00 17.20
C ARG A 124 6.68 -22.40 18.39
N GLN A 125 5.54 -23.02 18.13
CA GLN A 125 4.63 -23.49 19.18
C GLN A 125 5.36 -24.54 20.03
N ASN A 126 5.80 -24.16 21.23
CA ASN A 126 5.87 -25.12 22.33
C ASN A 126 4.44 -25.29 22.83
N ASN A 127 3.74 -26.27 22.29
CA ASN A 127 2.50 -26.78 22.86
C ASN A 127 2.83 -27.42 24.21
N ASN A 128 2.81 -26.61 25.26
CA ASN A 128 2.65 -27.08 26.62
C ASN A 128 1.31 -26.58 27.15
N ASN A 129 0.71 -27.44 27.98
CA ASN A 129 -0.57 -27.38 28.70
C ASN A 129 -1.57 -28.36 28.06
N ASN A 130 -1.70 -29.61 28.55
CA ASN A 130 -1.99 -30.07 29.93
C ASN A 130 -3.36 -29.60 30.40
#